data_AF-A0A7S4R5Y3-F1
#
_entry.id   AF-A0A7S4R5Y3-F1
#
_cell.length_a   1.000
_cell.length_b   1.000
_cell.length_c   1.000
_cell.angle_alpha   90.00
_cell.angle_beta   90.00
_cell.angle_gamma   90.00
#
_symmetry.space_group_name_H-M   'P 1'
#
loop_
_entity.id
_entity.type
_entity.pdbx_description
1 polymer ?
#
loop_
_entity_poly.entity_id
_entity_poly.type
_entity_poly.pdbx_seq_one_letter_code
_entity_poly.pdbx_strand_id
1 'polypeptide(L)'
;IQTVIKQKRSVIVFFQDNAHLKDFANSPFYHKLGRQKKLLTEDISNNDKEFVISKAATVGQVTISTAVFGRGTDFFCKDETIQRNGGVHVIQAFLSEEESEEIQIQGRTARQGKKGSYQMILLNSDLEEKFGLAKDWKDNNAKKDWYDCLSNAREKHRDAVCEKIEANLAVATEKDCNTHRYFDALLARDKNAASNIFSDIYTSFKKGFIPSSIELELAFLIDITGSMAPYAHAVVATMKTMLTGSGSIMSKLNTKFPDIEFHLRVGVMGFRDIDDGPDQFLEKSTNEGSHFVDSDAFSLSFVESILGSPSGGGDVAEDLLGAIDRSATWSGPDDWTSLIKFMLLFTDAPAHGFSVNAPNIDNYSVRHPSGLTTDRVSDSLIKSDIDLFICSFNPAATSRTEEELAMKYLGHKDNHEQREITAIPMIPKTQSQSEGALGG
;
A
#
# COMPACT_ATOMS: atom_id res chain seq x y z
N ILE A 1 5.43 32.22 -30.35
CA ILE A 1 6.92 32.22 -30.41
C ILE A 1 7.44 32.72 -31.77
N GLN A 2 7.27 32.00 -32.89
CA GLN A 2 7.86 32.37 -34.19
C GLN A 2 7.49 33.79 -34.68
N THR A 3 6.24 34.22 -34.50
CA THR A 3 5.79 35.59 -34.84
C THR A 3 6.61 36.66 -34.14
N VAL A 4 6.94 36.46 -32.86
CA VAL A 4 7.70 37.41 -32.05
C VAL A 4 9.17 37.44 -32.47
N ILE A 5 9.74 36.27 -32.80
CA ILE A 5 11.11 36.18 -33.33
C ILE A 5 11.22 36.91 -34.68
N LYS A 6 10.23 36.79 -35.58
CA LYS A 6 10.20 37.51 -36.87
C LYS A 6 10.20 39.03 -36.69
N GLN A 7 9.67 39.53 -35.59
CA GLN A 7 9.70 40.95 -35.21
C GLN A 7 11.04 41.38 -34.57
N LYS A 8 12.07 40.52 -34.59
CA LYS A 8 13.38 40.76 -33.96
C LYS A 8 13.28 41.07 -32.46
N ARG A 9 12.39 40.35 -31.75
CA ARG A 9 12.24 40.42 -30.29
C ARG A 9 12.71 39.11 -29.65
N SER A 10 12.90 39.10 -28.33
CA SER A 10 13.18 37.88 -27.56
C SER A 10 11.92 37.31 -26.92
N VAL A 11 11.92 36.00 -26.66
CA VAL A 11 10.81 35.29 -25.99
C VAL A 11 11.35 34.48 -24.82
N ILE A 12 10.70 34.61 -23.66
CA ILE A 12 10.93 33.77 -22.49
C ILE A 12 9.64 33.00 -22.21
N VAL A 13 9.73 31.67 -22.14
CA VAL A 13 8.60 30.78 -21.85
C VAL A 13 8.83 30.13 -20.50
N PHE A 14 7.89 30.30 -19.58
CA PHE A 14 7.91 29.68 -18.26
C PHE A 14 6.96 28.48 -18.21
N PHE A 15 7.49 27.33 -17.84
CA PHE A 15 6.74 26.11 -17.51
C PHE A 15 6.66 25.93 -16.00
N GLN A 16 5.62 25.26 -15.51
CA GLN A 16 5.40 25.06 -14.06
C GLN A 16 6.59 24.36 -13.39
N ASP A 17 7.10 23.31 -14.02
CA ASP A 17 8.19 22.49 -13.50
C ASP A 17 9.10 21.94 -14.63
N ASN A 18 10.14 21.21 -14.23
CA ASN A 18 11.08 20.57 -15.15
C ASN A 18 10.44 19.48 -16.01
N ALA A 19 9.41 18.79 -15.54
CA ALA A 19 8.78 17.71 -16.29
C ALA A 19 8.07 18.29 -17.54
N HIS A 20 7.21 19.29 -17.34
CA HIS A 20 6.51 19.96 -18.44
C HIS A 20 7.47 20.65 -19.42
N LEU A 21 8.57 21.22 -18.90
CA LEU A 21 9.63 21.79 -19.74
C LEU A 21 10.29 20.73 -20.62
N LYS A 22 10.64 19.56 -20.04
CA LYS A 22 11.27 18.45 -20.77
C LYS A 22 10.33 17.88 -21.84
N ASP A 23 9.05 17.75 -21.52
CA ASP A 23 8.03 17.32 -22.49
C ASP A 23 7.94 18.27 -23.68
N PHE A 24 7.94 19.57 -23.42
CA PHE A 24 8.00 20.57 -24.50
C PHE A 24 9.31 20.50 -25.27
N ALA A 25 10.45 20.35 -24.60
CA ALA A 25 11.77 20.27 -25.24
C ALA A 25 11.92 19.05 -26.17
N ASN A 26 11.25 17.95 -25.84
CA ASN A 26 11.20 16.73 -26.66
C ASN A 26 10.19 16.82 -27.81
N SER A 27 9.37 17.87 -27.87
CA SER A 27 8.33 18.01 -28.89
C SER A 27 8.90 18.39 -30.28
N PRO A 28 8.24 17.96 -31.38
CA PRO A 28 8.60 18.40 -32.72
C PRO A 28 8.56 19.93 -32.90
N PHE A 29 7.71 20.61 -32.12
CA PHE A 29 7.62 22.07 -32.13
C PHE A 29 8.91 22.72 -31.61
N TYR A 30 9.46 22.23 -30.50
CA TYR A 30 10.72 22.74 -29.98
C TYR A 30 11.85 22.55 -30.98
N HIS A 31 11.94 21.40 -31.66
CA HIS A 31 12.95 21.17 -32.70
C HIS A 31 12.84 22.15 -33.88
N LYS A 32 11.62 22.58 -34.24
CA LYS A 32 11.37 23.61 -35.27
C LYS A 32 11.68 25.04 -34.82
N LEU A 33 11.86 25.30 -33.52
CA LEU A 33 12.40 26.57 -33.06
C LEU A 33 13.86 26.68 -33.53
N GLY A 34 14.24 27.79 -34.17
CA GLY A 34 15.56 27.97 -34.78
C GLY A 34 16.74 27.79 -33.81
N ARG A 35 17.97 27.98 -34.30
CA ARG A 35 19.20 27.69 -33.51
C ARG A 35 19.37 28.56 -32.26
N GLN A 36 18.74 29.74 -32.20
CA GLN A 36 18.82 30.67 -31.07
C GLN A 36 17.81 30.32 -29.97
N LYS A 37 17.97 29.13 -29.36
CA LYS A 37 17.16 28.67 -28.22
C LYS A 37 18.02 28.12 -27.10
N LYS A 38 17.63 28.36 -25.84
CA LYS A 38 18.32 27.89 -24.63
C LYS A 38 17.32 27.41 -23.59
N LEU A 39 17.73 26.41 -22.81
CA LEU A 39 17.00 25.92 -21.64
C LEU A 39 17.64 26.51 -20.38
N LEU A 40 16.81 26.92 -19.43
CA LEU A 40 17.19 27.42 -18.11
C LEU A 40 16.45 26.58 -17.06
N THR A 41 17.15 25.59 -16.51
CA THR A 41 16.61 24.64 -15.52
C THR A 41 17.47 24.66 -14.25
N GLU A 42 16.99 24.06 -13.17
CA GLU A 42 17.76 23.94 -11.92
C GLU A 42 19.00 23.05 -12.09
N ASP A 43 18.97 22.11 -13.05
CA ASP A 43 19.99 21.08 -13.29
C ASP A 43 21.29 21.61 -13.97
N ILE A 44 21.27 22.81 -14.54
CA ILE A 44 22.46 23.38 -15.21
C ILE A 44 23.43 24.05 -14.22
N SER A 45 24.72 24.09 -14.57
CA SER A 45 25.76 24.69 -13.73
C SER A 45 25.50 26.20 -13.50
N ASN A 46 25.96 26.75 -12.37
CA ASN A 46 25.72 28.17 -12.05
C ASN A 46 26.30 29.12 -13.12
N ASN A 47 27.49 28.81 -13.66
CA ASN A 47 28.10 29.59 -14.72
C ASN A 47 27.25 29.58 -16.00
N ASP A 48 26.69 28.42 -16.35
CA ASP A 48 25.79 28.30 -17.51
C ASP A 48 24.46 29.02 -17.28
N LYS A 49 23.92 28.99 -16.06
CA LYS A 49 22.72 29.76 -15.69
C LYS A 49 22.92 31.24 -15.95
N GLU A 50 23.98 31.83 -15.41
CA GLU A 50 24.30 33.26 -15.61
C GLU A 50 24.48 33.59 -17.10
N PHE A 51 25.16 32.72 -17.85
CA PHE A 51 25.32 32.89 -19.29
C PHE A 51 23.97 32.90 -20.01
N VAL A 52 23.08 31.93 -19.74
CA VAL A 52 21.76 31.85 -20.37
C VAL A 52 20.90 33.06 -20.00
N ILE A 53 20.89 33.46 -18.72
CA ILE A 53 20.16 34.63 -18.22
C ILE A 53 20.63 35.89 -18.93
N SER A 54 21.95 36.08 -19.08
CA SER A 54 22.52 37.24 -19.77
C SER A 54 22.14 37.32 -21.26
N LYS A 55 21.90 36.16 -21.89
CA LYS A 55 21.53 36.06 -23.32
C LYS A 55 20.03 36.07 -23.55
N ALA A 56 19.21 35.75 -22.55
CA ALA A 56 17.76 35.57 -22.71
C ALA A 56 17.05 36.79 -23.31
N ALA A 57 17.57 38.00 -23.07
CA ALA A 57 17.04 39.26 -23.59
C ALA A 57 17.84 39.80 -24.79
N THR A 58 18.24 38.93 -25.73
CA THR A 58 18.93 39.31 -26.99
C THR A 58 18.06 39.03 -28.22
N VAL A 59 18.28 39.75 -29.33
CA VAL A 59 17.41 39.70 -30.51
C VAL A 59 17.29 38.27 -31.04
N GLY A 60 16.04 37.80 -31.19
CA GLY A 60 15.73 36.48 -31.74
C GLY A 60 15.91 35.31 -30.76
N GLN A 61 16.41 35.57 -29.54
CA GLN A 61 16.63 34.53 -28.54
C GLN A 61 15.30 34.00 -27.99
N VAL A 62 15.21 32.66 -27.92
CA VAL A 62 14.17 31.94 -27.18
C VAL A 62 14.77 31.31 -25.94
N THR A 63 14.19 31.61 -24.78
CA THR A 63 14.59 30.99 -23.51
C THR A 63 13.40 30.22 -22.97
N ILE A 64 13.60 28.93 -22.72
CA ILE A 64 12.60 28.09 -22.07
C ILE A 64 13.08 27.83 -20.64
N SER A 65 12.23 28.10 -19.66
CA SER A 65 12.61 28.13 -18.24
C SER A 65 11.52 27.54 -17.36
N THR A 66 11.89 27.11 -16.15
CA THR A 66 10.92 26.76 -15.10
C THR A 66 10.44 27.99 -14.33
N ALA A 67 9.29 27.88 -13.66
CA ALA A 67 8.66 28.93 -12.86
C ALA A 67 9.59 29.51 -11.78
N VAL A 68 10.51 28.70 -11.24
CA VAL A 68 11.49 29.09 -10.22
C VAL A 68 12.30 30.32 -10.65
N PHE A 69 12.72 30.39 -11.92
CA PHE A 69 13.47 31.54 -12.43
C PHE A 69 12.58 32.76 -12.70
N GLY A 70 11.27 32.61 -12.77
CA GLY A 70 10.31 33.71 -12.88
C GLY A 70 10.20 34.54 -11.60
N ARG A 71 10.41 33.92 -10.43
CA ARG A 71 10.33 34.57 -9.11
C ARG A 71 11.57 35.41 -8.79
N GLY A 72 12.76 34.91 -9.12
CA GLY A 72 14.04 35.49 -8.62
C GLY A 72 15.04 36.01 -9.66
N THR A 73 14.76 35.91 -10.97
CA THR A 73 15.80 36.16 -12.00
C THR A 73 15.55 37.42 -12.81
N ASP A 74 16.60 38.22 -13.00
CA ASP A 74 16.54 39.46 -13.77
C ASP A 74 17.06 39.31 -15.19
N PHE A 75 16.13 39.33 -16.14
CA PHE A 75 16.41 39.30 -17.57
C PHE A 75 16.62 40.72 -18.11
N PHE A 76 17.81 41.27 -17.89
CA PHE A 76 18.13 42.63 -18.32
C PHE A 76 18.24 42.75 -19.85
N CYS A 77 17.27 43.42 -20.47
CA CYS A 77 17.35 43.81 -21.88
C CYS A 77 18.28 45.03 -22.07
N LYS A 78 19.48 44.79 -22.62
CA LYS A 78 20.44 45.83 -23.03
C LYS A 78 20.31 46.23 -24.51
N ASP A 79 19.55 45.48 -25.29
CA ASP A 79 19.42 45.67 -26.74
C ASP A 79 18.34 46.71 -27.10
N GLU A 80 18.73 47.81 -27.74
CA GLU A 80 17.82 48.86 -28.19
C GLU A 80 16.85 48.38 -29.28
N THR A 81 17.24 47.40 -30.10
CA THR A 81 16.41 46.86 -31.18
C THR A 81 15.18 46.19 -30.60
N ILE A 82 15.36 45.40 -29.54
CA ILE A 82 14.26 44.75 -28.84
C ILE A 82 13.31 45.80 -28.25
N GLN A 83 13.85 46.83 -27.61
CA GLN A 83 13.05 47.90 -27.02
C GLN A 83 12.21 48.66 -28.06
N ARG A 84 12.81 49.01 -29.22
CA ARG A 84 12.06 49.66 -30.33
C ARG A 84 10.97 48.74 -30.89
N ASN A 85 11.21 47.44 -30.91
CA ASN A 85 10.27 46.46 -31.45
C ASN A 85 9.22 45.96 -30.44
N GLY A 86 9.10 46.58 -29.26
CA GLY A 86 8.05 46.25 -28.27
C GLY A 86 8.52 45.40 -27.09
N GLY A 87 9.82 45.18 -26.95
CA GLY A 87 10.42 44.61 -25.75
C GLY A 87 10.49 43.09 -25.70
N VAL A 88 10.88 42.57 -24.54
CA VAL A 88 10.89 41.14 -24.25
C VAL A 88 9.44 40.65 -24.17
N HIS A 89 9.18 39.50 -24.78
CA HIS A 89 7.89 38.83 -24.66
C HIS A 89 7.98 37.67 -23.66
N VAL A 90 7.08 37.65 -22.68
CA VAL A 90 6.96 36.55 -21.73
C VAL A 90 5.71 35.73 -22.05
N ILE A 91 5.87 34.42 -22.03
CA ILE A 91 4.79 33.44 -22.14
C ILE A 91 4.80 32.64 -20.84
N GLN A 92 3.67 32.62 -20.14
CA GLN A 92 3.47 31.70 -19.02
C GLN A 92 2.62 30.53 -19.50
N ALA A 93 3.14 29.32 -19.37
CA ALA A 93 2.52 28.09 -19.89
C ALA A 93 1.63 27.36 -18.86
N PHE A 94 1.31 28.01 -17.74
CA PHE A 94 0.55 27.45 -16.62
C PHE A 94 -0.17 28.58 -15.86
N LEU A 95 -1.22 28.25 -15.12
CA LEU A 95 -1.87 29.21 -14.22
C LEU A 95 -1.16 29.16 -12.87
N SER A 96 -0.63 30.29 -12.41
CA SER A 96 -0.01 30.34 -11.07
C SER A 96 -1.08 30.10 -10.00
N GLU A 97 -0.74 29.33 -8.96
CA GLU A 97 -1.59 29.15 -7.78
C GLU A 97 -1.71 30.46 -6.99
N GLU A 98 -0.65 31.26 -6.98
CA GLU A 98 -0.62 32.58 -6.36
C GLU A 98 -0.60 33.68 -7.41
N GLU A 99 -1.48 34.67 -7.26
CA GLU A 99 -1.50 35.84 -8.15
C GLU A 99 -0.18 36.62 -8.10
N SER A 100 0.45 36.68 -6.92
CA SER A 100 1.73 37.36 -6.74
C SER A 100 2.85 36.75 -7.58
N GLU A 101 2.84 35.43 -7.81
CA GLU A 101 3.78 34.77 -8.71
C GLU A 101 3.53 35.17 -10.17
N GLU A 102 2.27 35.18 -10.60
CA GLU A 102 1.90 35.62 -11.95
C GLU A 102 2.40 37.06 -12.20
N ILE A 103 2.13 37.98 -11.27
CA ILE A 103 2.56 39.38 -11.36
C ILE A 103 4.10 39.47 -11.48
N GLN A 104 4.84 38.65 -10.73
CA GLN A 104 6.30 38.61 -10.82
C GLN A 104 6.80 38.10 -12.17
N ILE A 105 6.17 37.06 -12.72
CA ILE A 105 6.50 36.50 -14.05
C ILE A 105 6.16 37.52 -15.15
N GLN A 106 4.98 38.14 -15.08
CA GLN A 106 4.57 39.21 -15.98
C GLN A 106 5.55 40.39 -15.94
N GLY A 107 6.05 40.73 -14.76
CA GLY A 107 7.08 41.76 -14.54
C GLY A 107 8.43 41.48 -15.22
N ARG A 108 8.67 40.25 -15.71
CA ARG A 108 9.90 39.89 -16.46
C ARG A 108 9.90 40.39 -17.90
N THR A 109 8.78 40.90 -18.40
CA THR A 109 8.68 41.50 -19.73
C THR A 109 9.43 42.83 -19.83
N ALA A 110 9.41 43.64 -18.76
CA ALA A 110 10.11 44.92 -18.67
C ALA A 110 10.14 45.48 -17.25
N ARG A 111 11.34 45.56 -16.65
CA ARG A 111 11.60 46.36 -15.44
C ARG A 111 11.98 47.79 -15.83
N GLN A 112 11.61 48.77 -14.99
CA GLN A 112 11.99 50.19 -15.13
C GLN A 112 11.40 50.93 -16.34
N GLY A 113 10.10 50.74 -16.65
CA GLY A 113 9.39 51.51 -17.67
C GLY A 113 9.70 51.14 -19.12
N LYS A 114 10.42 50.05 -19.34
CA LYS A 114 10.71 49.49 -20.68
C LYS A 114 9.44 48.88 -21.30
N LYS A 115 9.40 48.76 -22.63
CA LYS A 115 8.29 48.09 -23.33
C LYS A 115 8.43 46.57 -23.15
N GLY A 116 7.32 45.86 -23.13
CA GLY A 116 7.26 44.40 -23.03
C GLY A 116 5.84 43.90 -23.32
N SER A 117 5.69 42.60 -23.57
CA SER A 117 4.35 42.00 -23.71
C SER A 117 4.27 40.65 -23.02
N TYR A 118 3.12 40.36 -22.43
CA TYR A 118 2.85 39.14 -21.67
C TYR A 118 1.69 38.37 -22.31
N GLN A 119 1.72 37.04 -22.25
CA GLN A 119 0.58 36.20 -22.58
C GLN A 119 0.60 34.91 -21.77
N MET A 120 -0.58 34.35 -21.52
CA MET A 120 -0.75 33.00 -20.97
C MET A 120 -1.16 32.02 -22.07
N ILE A 121 -0.59 30.82 -22.03
CA ILE A 121 -1.03 29.67 -22.83
C ILE A 121 -1.26 28.53 -21.85
N LEU A 122 -2.52 28.17 -21.66
CA LEU A 122 -2.94 27.22 -20.63
C LEU A 122 -3.49 25.95 -21.29
N LEU A 123 -3.18 24.80 -20.70
CA LEU A 123 -3.82 23.54 -21.05
C LEU A 123 -5.16 23.43 -20.32
N ASN A 124 -6.23 23.10 -21.06
CA ASN A 124 -7.55 22.95 -20.46
C ASN A 124 -7.59 21.78 -19.45
N SER A 125 -6.81 20.72 -19.66
CA SER A 125 -6.69 19.58 -18.73
C SER A 125 -6.23 20.04 -17.35
N ASP A 126 -5.21 20.89 -17.28
CA ASP A 126 -4.60 21.32 -16.03
C ASP A 126 -5.56 22.25 -15.26
N LEU A 127 -6.35 23.04 -15.98
CA LEU A 127 -7.39 23.90 -15.39
C LEU A 127 -8.53 23.08 -14.78
N GLU A 128 -8.92 21.98 -15.43
CA GLU A 128 -9.94 21.07 -14.93
C GLU A 128 -9.44 20.29 -13.71
N GLU A 129 -8.27 19.66 -13.81
CA GLU A 129 -7.72 18.79 -12.77
C GLU A 129 -7.32 19.57 -11.51
N LYS A 130 -6.64 20.71 -11.66
CA LYS A 130 -6.10 21.45 -10.51
C LYS A 130 -7.08 22.50 -9.98
N PHE A 131 -7.75 23.22 -10.86
CA PHE A 131 -8.60 24.36 -10.49
C PHE A 131 -10.10 24.08 -10.59
N GLY A 132 -10.50 22.86 -10.99
CA GLY A 132 -11.91 22.47 -11.09
C GLY A 132 -12.69 23.24 -12.16
N LEU A 133 -12.00 23.79 -13.16
CA LEU A 133 -12.61 24.62 -14.20
C LEU A 133 -13.15 23.75 -15.35
N ALA A 134 -14.44 23.87 -15.67
CA ALA A 134 -15.09 23.06 -16.71
C ALA A 134 -14.46 23.25 -18.10
N LYS A 135 -14.45 22.21 -18.95
CA LYS A 135 -13.80 22.25 -20.27
C LYS A 135 -14.31 23.34 -21.22
N ASP A 136 -15.59 23.69 -21.10
CA ASP A 136 -16.33 24.67 -21.91
C ASP A 136 -16.35 26.07 -21.28
N TRP A 137 -15.53 26.32 -20.25
CA TRP A 137 -15.50 27.61 -19.54
C TRP A 137 -15.29 28.82 -20.45
N LYS A 138 -14.61 28.68 -21.59
CA LYS A 138 -14.41 29.77 -22.56
C LYS A 138 -15.66 30.08 -23.37
N ASP A 139 -16.48 29.08 -23.66
CA ASP A 139 -17.69 29.24 -24.48
C ASP A 139 -18.81 29.89 -23.65
N ASN A 140 -18.78 29.66 -22.34
CA ASN A 140 -19.75 30.20 -21.39
C ASN A 140 -19.41 31.63 -20.89
N ASN A 141 -18.26 32.19 -21.27
CA ASN A 141 -17.80 33.49 -20.78
C ASN A 141 -17.31 34.40 -21.91
N ALA A 142 -17.63 35.70 -21.84
CA ALA A 142 -17.13 36.66 -22.81
C ALA A 142 -15.60 36.81 -22.66
N LYS A 143 -14.91 37.06 -23.78
CA LYS A 143 -13.44 37.13 -23.82
C LYS A 143 -12.81 38.13 -22.85
N LYS A 144 -13.52 39.21 -22.53
CA LYS A 144 -13.09 40.23 -21.56
C LYS A 144 -13.07 39.73 -20.11
N ASP A 145 -13.88 38.72 -19.81
CA ASP A 145 -14.10 38.20 -18.46
C ASP A 145 -13.27 36.91 -18.22
N TRP A 146 -12.55 36.42 -19.23
CA TRP A 146 -11.77 35.18 -19.12
C TRP A 146 -10.74 35.21 -18.00
N TYR A 147 -10.09 36.36 -17.77
CA TYR A 147 -9.11 36.48 -16.69
C TYR A 147 -9.79 36.45 -15.31
N ASP A 148 -10.94 37.11 -15.16
CA ASP A 148 -11.70 37.11 -13.92
C ASP A 148 -12.18 35.69 -13.58
N CYS A 149 -12.60 34.91 -14.58
CA CYS A 149 -12.92 33.48 -14.39
C CYS A 149 -11.72 32.67 -13.87
N LEU A 150 -10.53 32.88 -14.45
CA LEU A 150 -9.31 32.21 -13.99
C LEU A 150 -8.92 32.63 -12.56
N SER A 151 -9.07 33.92 -12.25
CA SER A 151 -8.79 34.45 -10.91
C SER A 151 -9.74 33.86 -9.87
N ASN A 152 -11.04 33.82 -10.16
CA ASN A 152 -12.02 33.22 -9.25
C ASN A 152 -11.77 31.72 -9.03
N ALA A 153 -11.38 30.99 -10.08
CA ALA A 153 -11.03 29.57 -9.96
C ALA A 153 -9.77 29.37 -9.10
N ARG A 154 -8.78 30.25 -9.25
CA ARG A 154 -7.56 30.27 -8.42
C ARG A 154 -7.91 30.55 -6.96
N GLU A 155 -8.72 31.56 -6.67
CA GLU A 155 -9.14 31.89 -5.31
C GLU A 155 -9.88 30.73 -4.65
N LYS A 156 -10.84 30.12 -5.36
CA LYS A 156 -11.56 28.94 -4.87
C LYS A 156 -10.62 27.76 -4.57
N HIS A 157 -9.65 27.50 -5.44
CA HIS A 157 -8.65 26.47 -5.21
C HIS A 157 -7.83 26.79 -3.95
N ARG A 158 -7.37 28.04 -3.82
CA ARG A 158 -6.59 28.49 -2.66
C ARG A 158 -7.39 28.37 -1.37
N ASP A 159 -8.65 28.78 -1.36
CA ASP A 159 -9.51 28.68 -0.17
C ASP A 159 -9.66 27.22 0.28
N ALA A 160 -9.88 26.28 -0.66
CA ALA A 160 -9.93 24.86 -0.35
C ALA A 160 -8.61 24.30 0.20
N VAL A 161 -7.47 24.79 -0.32
CA VAL A 161 -6.14 24.43 0.20
C VAL A 161 -5.93 25.01 1.60
N CYS A 162 -6.34 26.26 1.84
CA CYS A 162 -6.29 26.91 3.15
C CYS A 162 -7.11 26.13 4.18
N GLU A 163 -8.36 25.76 3.87
CA GLU A 163 -9.20 24.95 4.77
C GLU A 163 -8.51 23.63 5.15
N LYS A 164 -7.87 22.96 4.18
CA LYS A 164 -7.12 21.73 4.45
C LYS A 164 -5.89 21.98 5.32
N ILE A 165 -5.18 23.07 5.09
CA ILE A 165 -4.03 23.46 5.92
C ILE A 165 -4.47 23.79 7.34
N GLU A 166 -5.57 24.53 7.52
CA GLU A 166 -6.12 24.89 8.82
C GLU A 166 -6.60 23.65 9.59
N ALA A 167 -7.28 22.71 8.92
CA ALA A 167 -7.67 21.45 9.53
C ALA A 167 -6.45 20.63 9.97
N ASN A 168 -5.42 20.53 9.12
CA ASN A 168 -4.17 19.86 9.47
C ASN A 168 -3.44 20.54 10.62
N LEU A 169 -3.44 21.89 10.64
CA LEU A 169 -2.82 22.69 11.69
C LEU A 169 -3.55 22.48 13.02
N ALA A 170 -4.88 22.42 13.03
CA ALA A 170 -5.66 22.15 14.23
C ALA A 170 -5.30 20.78 14.82
N VAL A 171 -5.26 19.73 13.99
CA VAL A 171 -4.87 18.37 14.40
C VAL A 171 -3.41 18.34 14.90
N ALA A 172 -2.50 19.02 14.21
CA ALA A 172 -1.10 19.08 14.62
C ALA A 172 -0.94 19.82 15.95
N THR A 173 -1.67 20.91 16.15
CA THR A 173 -1.68 21.71 17.39
C THR A 173 -2.21 20.89 18.56
N GLU A 174 -3.29 20.12 18.36
CA GLU A 174 -3.81 19.23 19.40
C GLU A 174 -2.79 18.16 19.81
N LYS A 175 -2.11 17.55 18.83
CA LYS A 175 -1.04 16.57 19.09
C LYS A 175 0.14 17.20 19.83
N ASP A 176 0.54 18.40 19.44
CA ASP A 176 1.59 19.17 20.11
C ASP A 176 1.21 19.49 21.57
N CYS A 177 0.00 20.00 21.79
CA CYS A 177 -0.54 20.26 23.13
C CYS A 177 -0.57 19.00 24.00
N ASN A 178 -1.03 17.87 23.47
CA ASN A 178 -1.06 16.61 24.22
C ASN A 178 0.35 16.14 24.59
N THR A 179 1.31 16.30 23.68
CA THR A 179 2.71 15.96 23.92
C THR A 179 3.30 16.82 25.05
N HIS A 180 3.03 18.13 25.06
CA HIS A 180 3.42 19.01 26.17
C HIS A 180 2.80 18.58 27.50
N ARG A 181 1.50 18.29 27.53
CA ARG A 181 0.79 17.82 28.74
C ARG A 181 1.36 16.51 29.28
N TYR A 182 1.79 15.61 28.40
CA TYR A 182 2.46 14.37 28.78
C TYR A 182 3.80 14.65 29.48
N PHE A 183 4.63 15.53 28.90
CA PHE A 183 5.89 15.93 29.52
C PHE A 183 5.68 16.60 30.87
N ASP A 184 4.68 17.49 30.99
CA ASP A 184 4.34 18.12 32.26
C ASP A 184 3.94 17.09 33.32
N ALA A 185 3.14 16.08 32.96
CA ALA A 185 2.74 15.00 33.88
C ALA A 185 3.93 14.15 34.33
N LEU A 186 4.88 13.86 33.42
CA LEU A 186 6.13 13.17 33.76
C LEU A 186 7.00 13.98 34.73
N LEU A 187 7.15 15.28 34.47
CA LEU A 187 7.91 16.19 35.34
C LEU A 187 7.27 16.31 36.72
N ALA A 188 5.93 16.30 36.79
CA ALA A 188 5.16 16.28 38.03
C ALA A 188 5.17 14.92 38.75
N ARG A 189 5.76 13.87 38.13
CA ARG A 189 5.77 12.48 38.62
C ARG A 189 4.36 11.87 38.80
N ASP A 190 3.36 12.38 38.07
CA ASP A 190 2.02 11.80 38.05
C ASP A 190 1.96 10.66 37.02
N LYS A 191 2.26 9.45 37.49
CA LYS A 191 2.32 8.24 36.66
C LYS A 191 0.98 7.91 36.00
N ASN A 192 -0.13 8.15 36.68
CA ASN A 192 -1.46 7.81 36.16
C ASN A 192 -1.86 8.77 35.05
N ALA A 193 -1.69 10.08 35.27
CA ALA A 193 -1.93 11.08 34.23
C ALA A 193 -1.02 10.88 33.03
N ALA A 194 0.29 10.64 33.24
CA ALA A 194 1.24 10.40 32.17
C ALA A 194 0.87 9.14 31.35
N SER A 195 0.47 8.05 32.00
CA SER A 195 0.07 6.82 31.30
C SER A 195 -1.19 7.00 30.45
N ASN A 196 -2.19 7.73 30.96
CA ASN A 196 -3.43 8.00 30.23
C ASN A 196 -3.16 8.89 29.01
N ILE A 197 -2.44 10.01 29.21
CA ILE A 197 -2.12 10.93 28.11
C ILE A 197 -1.26 10.23 27.04
N PHE A 198 -0.32 9.37 27.46
CA PHE A 198 0.46 8.57 26.51
C PHE A 198 -0.41 7.62 25.68
N SER A 199 -1.41 6.97 26.31
CA SER A 199 -2.37 6.12 25.59
C SER A 199 -3.15 6.91 24.54
N ASP A 200 -3.61 8.12 24.88
CA ASP A 200 -4.34 8.99 23.96
C ASP A 200 -3.45 9.45 22.79
N ILE A 201 -2.21 9.85 23.09
CA ILE A 201 -1.21 10.22 22.07
C ILE A 201 -0.93 9.02 21.16
N TYR A 202 -0.67 7.85 21.72
CA TYR A 202 -0.38 6.63 20.99
C TYR A 202 -1.53 6.26 20.03
N THR A 203 -2.76 6.34 20.51
CA THR A 203 -3.98 6.10 19.72
C THR A 203 -4.13 7.14 18.60
N SER A 204 -3.79 8.41 18.86
CA SER A 204 -3.86 9.49 17.86
C SER A 204 -2.81 9.39 16.74
N PHE A 205 -1.68 8.74 17.00
CA PHE A 205 -0.61 8.51 16.03
C PHE A 205 -0.83 7.21 15.24
N LYS A 206 -1.43 6.19 15.84
CA LYS A 206 -1.78 4.92 15.18
C LYS A 206 -3.08 4.97 14.37
N LYS A 207 -3.40 6.11 13.73
CA LYS A 207 -4.46 6.19 12.70
C LYS A 207 -4.05 5.43 11.42
N GLY A 208 -3.90 4.12 11.50
CA GLY A 208 -4.67 3.25 10.62
C GLY A 208 -6.08 3.23 11.20
N PHE A 209 -7.09 3.36 10.35
CA PHE A 209 -8.51 3.29 10.68
C PHE A 209 -8.75 2.19 11.72
N ILE A 210 -9.18 2.53 12.95
CA ILE A 210 -9.84 1.53 13.81
C ILE A 210 -11.30 1.62 13.36
N PRO A 211 -11.78 0.69 12.52
CA PRO A 211 -13.15 0.76 12.06
C PRO A 211 -14.08 0.52 13.25
N SER A 212 -15.28 1.10 13.22
CA SER A 212 -16.33 0.79 14.19
C SER A 212 -16.72 -0.70 14.17
N SER A 213 -16.44 -1.39 13.07
CA SER A 213 -16.63 -2.83 12.89
C SER A 213 -15.43 -3.49 12.21
N ILE A 214 -14.85 -4.52 12.81
CA ILE A 214 -13.75 -5.30 12.26
C ILE A 214 -14.27 -6.70 11.90
N GLU A 215 -14.08 -7.09 10.63
CA GLU A 215 -14.28 -8.47 10.20
C GLU A 215 -12.99 -9.28 10.35
N LEU A 216 -13.14 -10.51 10.84
CA LEU A 216 -12.08 -11.50 10.91
C LEU A 216 -12.52 -12.77 10.16
N GLU A 217 -11.61 -13.36 9.41
CA GLU A 217 -11.80 -14.67 8.78
C GLU A 217 -10.84 -15.68 9.41
N LEU A 218 -11.39 -16.82 9.86
CA LEU A 218 -10.66 -17.91 10.49
C LEU A 218 -10.93 -19.21 9.72
N ALA A 219 -9.93 -19.70 8.98
CA ALA A 219 -10.00 -20.98 8.29
C ALA A 219 -9.36 -22.09 9.14
N PHE A 220 -10.05 -23.22 9.27
CA PHE A 220 -9.54 -24.43 9.89
C PHE A 220 -9.20 -25.47 8.83
N LEU A 221 -7.93 -25.86 8.77
CA LEU A 221 -7.42 -26.95 7.94
C LEU A 221 -7.17 -28.13 8.86
N ILE A 222 -7.82 -29.25 8.60
CA ILE A 222 -7.82 -30.40 9.52
C ILE A 222 -7.33 -31.61 8.75
N ASP A 223 -6.24 -32.20 9.20
CA ASP A 223 -5.83 -33.52 8.81
C ASP A 223 -6.90 -34.53 9.26
N ILE A 224 -7.50 -35.23 8.29
CA ILE A 224 -8.59 -36.20 8.51
C ILE A 224 -8.17 -37.63 8.17
N THR A 225 -6.87 -37.90 8.16
CA THR A 225 -6.31 -39.24 7.94
C THR A 225 -6.46 -40.12 9.17
N GLY A 226 -6.23 -41.43 9.00
CA GLY A 226 -6.42 -42.41 10.07
C GLY A 226 -5.62 -42.14 11.35
N SER A 227 -4.43 -41.51 11.23
CA SER A 227 -3.57 -41.18 12.38
C SER A 227 -4.19 -40.13 13.31
N MET A 228 -5.06 -39.26 12.78
CA MET A 228 -5.73 -38.21 13.52
C MET A 228 -6.91 -38.68 14.38
N ALA A 229 -7.31 -39.96 14.27
CA ALA A 229 -8.42 -40.53 15.03
C ALA A 229 -8.33 -40.33 16.57
N PRO A 230 -7.16 -40.49 17.23
CA PRO A 230 -7.02 -40.24 18.66
C PRO A 230 -7.20 -38.75 19.04
N TYR A 231 -6.96 -37.84 18.10
CA TYR A 231 -6.97 -36.39 18.32
C TYR A 231 -8.28 -35.72 17.90
N ALA A 232 -9.15 -36.43 17.18
CA ALA A 232 -10.45 -35.94 16.72
C ALA A 232 -11.25 -35.19 17.81
N HIS A 233 -11.36 -35.78 19.01
CA HIS A 233 -12.06 -35.15 20.13
C HIS A 233 -11.39 -33.85 20.60
N ALA A 234 -10.05 -33.83 20.64
CA ALA A 234 -9.29 -32.65 21.05
C ALA A 234 -9.42 -31.50 20.04
N VAL A 235 -9.43 -31.81 18.74
CA VAL A 235 -9.66 -30.82 17.67
C VAL A 235 -11.05 -30.20 17.82
N VAL A 236 -12.10 -31.01 17.92
CA VAL A 236 -13.49 -30.52 18.09
C VAL A 236 -13.62 -29.68 19.37
N ALA A 237 -13.06 -30.13 20.49
CA ALA A 237 -13.11 -29.39 21.76
C ALA A 237 -12.38 -28.03 21.67
N THR A 238 -11.24 -27.99 20.98
CA THR A 238 -10.47 -26.77 20.76
C THR A 238 -11.25 -25.76 19.91
N MET A 239 -11.79 -26.20 18.77
CA MET A 239 -12.64 -25.37 17.91
C MET A 239 -13.86 -24.85 18.68
N LYS A 240 -14.54 -25.72 19.43
CA LYS A 240 -15.70 -25.33 20.24
C LYS A 240 -15.35 -24.24 21.26
N THR A 241 -14.19 -24.34 21.90
CA THR A 241 -13.72 -23.35 22.88
C THR A 241 -13.34 -22.02 22.22
N MET A 242 -12.79 -22.06 21.00
CA MET A 242 -12.46 -20.85 20.23
C MET A 242 -13.70 -20.11 19.73
N LEU A 243 -14.74 -20.85 19.33
CA LEU A 243 -15.92 -20.27 18.69
C LEU A 243 -17.05 -19.96 19.68
N THR A 244 -17.20 -20.73 20.76
CA THR A 244 -18.39 -20.64 21.64
C THR A 244 -18.03 -20.46 23.12
N GLY A 245 -18.94 -19.84 23.87
CA GLY A 245 -18.82 -19.64 25.31
C GLY A 245 -17.98 -18.42 25.71
N SER A 246 -17.78 -18.24 27.02
CA SER A 246 -17.06 -17.07 27.60
C SER A 246 -15.56 -17.06 27.30
N GLY A 247 -15.00 -18.19 26.86
CA GLY A 247 -13.60 -18.32 26.46
C GLY A 247 -13.34 -18.09 24.97
N SER A 248 -14.39 -17.81 24.19
CA SER A 248 -14.29 -17.66 22.73
C SER A 248 -13.45 -16.45 22.32
N ILE A 249 -12.97 -16.48 21.08
CA ILE A 249 -12.24 -15.37 20.46
C ILE A 249 -13.09 -14.09 20.54
N MET A 250 -14.36 -14.19 20.16
CA MET A 250 -15.31 -13.08 20.19
C MET A 250 -15.53 -12.53 21.60
N SER A 251 -15.73 -13.40 22.59
CA SER A 251 -15.90 -12.96 23.98
C SER A 251 -14.66 -12.23 24.49
N LYS A 252 -13.46 -12.71 24.16
CA LYS A 252 -12.18 -12.08 24.55
C LYS A 252 -11.96 -10.74 23.85
N LEU A 253 -12.24 -10.65 22.56
CA LEU A 253 -12.11 -9.41 21.78
C LEU A 253 -13.09 -8.36 22.27
N ASN A 254 -14.38 -8.69 22.39
CA ASN A 254 -15.42 -7.76 22.86
C ASN A 254 -15.16 -7.28 24.30
N THR A 255 -14.58 -8.14 25.16
CA THR A 255 -14.22 -7.74 26.54
C THR A 255 -13.03 -6.78 26.55
N LYS A 256 -12.04 -7.00 25.68
CA LYS A 256 -10.80 -6.21 25.63
C LYS A 256 -10.98 -4.89 24.89
N PHE A 257 -11.89 -4.85 23.93
CA PHE A 257 -12.15 -3.71 23.06
C PHE A 257 -13.66 -3.48 22.93
N PRO A 258 -14.32 -2.93 23.98
CA PRO A 258 -15.77 -2.81 24.03
C PRO A 258 -16.34 -1.78 23.03
N ASP A 259 -15.50 -0.88 22.53
CA ASP A 259 -15.90 0.18 21.59
C ASP A 259 -15.81 -0.25 20.11
N ILE A 260 -15.43 -1.51 19.84
CA ILE A 260 -15.27 -2.06 18.50
C ILE A 260 -16.22 -3.25 18.35
N GLU A 261 -17.03 -3.25 17.29
CA GLU A 261 -17.82 -4.40 16.91
C GLU A 261 -16.93 -5.38 16.14
N PHE A 262 -16.91 -6.65 16.53
CA PHE A 262 -16.17 -7.68 15.80
C PHE A 262 -17.16 -8.64 15.15
N HIS A 263 -16.83 -9.08 13.93
CA HIS A 263 -17.56 -10.13 13.21
C HIS A 263 -16.58 -11.22 12.82
N LEU A 264 -16.86 -12.46 13.19
CA LEU A 264 -16.02 -13.61 12.88
C LEU A 264 -16.71 -14.51 11.87
N ARG A 265 -16.03 -14.74 10.74
CA ARG A 265 -16.42 -15.72 9.73
C ARG A 265 -15.49 -16.91 9.77
N VAL A 266 -16.04 -18.11 9.65
CA VAL A 266 -15.34 -19.38 9.85
C VAL A 266 -15.44 -20.23 8.58
N GLY A 267 -14.30 -20.74 8.12
CA GLY A 267 -14.19 -21.72 7.04
C GLY A 267 -13.55 -23.02 7.52
N VAL A 268 -13.86 -24.15 6.88
CA VAL A 268 -13.30 -25.47 7.26
C VAL A 268 -12.96 -26.29 6.02
N MET A 269 -11.78 -26.90 6.04
CA MET A 269 -11.34 -27.90 5.09
C MET A 269 -10.72 -29.10 5.81
N GLY A 270 -11.17 -30.30 5.47
CA GLY A 270 -10.45 -31.53 5.76
C GLY A 270 -9.47 -31.84 4.62
N PHE A 271 -8.26 -32.30 4.93
CA PHE A 271 -7.30 -32.76 3.92
C PHE A 271 -6.68 -34.13 4.28
N ARG A 272 -6.17 -34.81 3.27
CA ARG A 272 -5.52 -36.13 3.36
C ARG A 272 -4.24 -36.17 2.49
N ASP A 273 -3.84 -37.35 2.06
CA ASP A 273 -2.69 -37.61 1.20
C ASP A 273 -3.03 -37.24 -0.26
N ILE A 274 -2.01 -36.97 -1.06
CA ILE A 274 -2.10 -36.64 -2.49
C ILE A 274 -2.77 -37.77 -3.28
N ASP A 275 -2.57 -39.01 -2.84
CA ASP A 275 -3.05 -40.20 -3.53
C ASP A 275 -4.52 -40.55 -3.22
N ASP A 276 -5.18 -39.83 -2.30
CA ASP A 276 -6.60 -40.03 -1.94
C ASP A 276 -7.58 -39.51 -3.02
N GLY A 277 -7.08 -38.99 -4.15
CA GLY A 277 -7.89 -38.67 -5.34
C GLY A 277 -8.96 -37.62 -5.06
N PRO A 278 -10.26 -37.88 -5.34
CA PRO A 278 -11.32 -36.88 -5.08
C PRO A 278 -11.54 -36.61 -3.59
N ASP A 279 -11.06 -37.50 -2.72
CA ASP A 279 -11.19 -37.43 -1.28
C ASP A 279 -9.99 -36.70 -0.61
N GLN A 280 -9.03 -36.23 -1.40
CA GLN A 280 -7.86 -35.45 -0.95
C GLN A 280 -8.26 -34.20 -0.16
N PHE A 281 -9.31 -33.49 -0.58
CA PHE A 281 -9.83 -32.30 0.09
C PHE A 281 -11.35 -32.38 0.28
N LEU A 282 -11.81 -32.15 1.51
CA LEU A 282 -13.23 -32.05 1.87
C LEU A 282 -13.51 -30.64 2.39
N GLU A 283 -14.04 -29.80 1.52
CA GLU A 283 -14.31 -28.39 1.80
C GLU A 283 -15.78 -28.15 2.14
N LYS A 284 -16.04 -27.32 3.15
CA LYS A 284 -17.39 -26.84 3.42
C LYS A 284 -17.62 -25.53 2.69
N SER A 285 -18.50 -25.54 1.70
CA SER A 285 -18.98 -24.33 1.03
C SER A 285 -20.49 -24.13 1.22
N THR A 286 -20.94 -22.89 1.05
CA THR A 286 -22.34 -22.54 0.91
C THR A 286 -22.86 -22.94 -0.50
N ASN A 287 -24.17 -22.92 -0.69
CA ASN A 287 -24.78 -23.15 -2.01
C ASN A 287 -24.36 -22.10 -3.05
N GLU A 288 -23.90 -20.94 -2.59
CA GLU A 288 -23.44 -19.82 -3.41
C GLU A 288 -21.92 -19.90 -3.67
N GLY A 289 -21.23 -20.89 -3.13
CA GLY A 289 -19.81 -21.17 -3.36
C GLY A 289 -18.84 -20.43 -2.44
N SER A 290 -19.31 -19.78 -1.37
CA SER A 290 -18.45 -19.18 -0.33
C SER A 290 -18.01 -20.25 0.68
N HIS A 291 -16.76 -20.22 1.13
CA HIS A 291 -16.21 -21.15 2.12
C HIS A 291 -16.39 -20.66 3.56
N PHE A 292 -16.68 -19.37 3.72
CA PHE A 292 -16.83 -18.73 5.03
C PHE A 292 -18.30 -18.54 5.39
N VAL A 293 -18.63 -18.83 6.65
CA VAL A 293 -19.95 -18.55 7.24
C VAL A 293 -19.78 -17.84 8.58
N ASP A 294 -20.75 -17.01 8.97
CA ASP A 294 -20.71 -16.33 10.28
C ASP A 294 -20.61 -17.33 11.43
N SER A 295 -19.82 -17.00 12.45
CA SER A 295 -19.58 -17.88 13.61
C SER A 295 -20.86 -18.28 14.33
N ASP A 296 -21.87 -17.41 14.32
CA ASP A 296 -23.18 -17.66 14.95
C ASP A 296 -24.04 -18.65 14.14
N ALA A 297 -23.83 -18.71 12.83
CA ALA A 297 -24.47 -19.67 11.93
C ALA A 297 -23.65 -20.95 11.75
N PHE A 298 -22.37 -20.93 12.15
CA PHE A 298 -21.45 -22.05 11.99
C PHE A 298 -21.83 -23.23 12.88
N SER A 299 -21.88 -24.43 12.27
CA SER A 299 -22.15 -25.69 12.96
C SER A 299 -20.95 -26.61 12.92
N LEU A 300 -20.57 -27.16 14.08
CA LEU A 300 -19.52 -28.17 14.19
C LEU A 300 -19.89 -29.53 13.58
N SER A 301 -21.14 -29.74 13.16
CA SER A 301 -21.62 -31.01 12.61
C SER A 301 -20.80 -31.49 11.40
N PHE A 302 -20.33 -30.57 10.55
CA PHE A 302 -19.44 -30.93 9.44
C PHE A 302 -18.10 -31.45 9.95
N VAL A 303 -17.50 -30.76 10.94
CA VAL A 303 -16.23 -31.15 11.57
C VAL A 303 -16.35 -32.51 12.25
N GLU A 304 -17.42 -32.70 13.02
CA GLU A 304 -17.73 -33.98 13.68
C GLU A 304 -17.95 -35.10 12.66
N SER A 305 -18.52 -34.79 11.48
CA SER A 305 -18.71 -35.77 10.40
C SER A 305 -17.38 -36.19 9.77
N ILE A 306 -16.51 -35.23 9.41
CA ILE A 306 -15.23 -35.55 8.74
C ILE A 306 -14.25 -36.25 9.70
N LEU A 307 -14.29 -35.91 11.00
CA LEU A 307 -13.49 -36.56 12.05
C LEU A 307 -14.16 -37.81 12.66
N GLY A 308 -15.40 -38.11 12.30
CA GLY A 308 -16.12 -39.30 12.77
C GLY A 308 -15.74 -40.58 12.01
N SER A 309 -15.09 -40.45 10.86
CA SER A 309 -14.57 -41.58 10.07
C SER A 309 -13.25 -41.22 9.38
N PRO A 310 -12.21 -40.85 10.17
CA PRO A 310 -10.89 -40.53 9.64
C PRO A 310 -10.36 -41.74 8.89
N SER A 311 -9.89 -41.50 7.68
CA SER A 311 -9.59 -42.51 6.68
C SER A 311 -8.72 -41.90 5.59
N GLY A 312 -8.09 -42.74 4.77
CA GLY A 312 -7.05 -42.30 3.86
C GLY A 312 -5.70 -42.23 4.54
N GLY A 313 -4.72 -41.68 3.82
CA GLY A 313 -3.31 -41.84 4.13
C GLY A 313 -2.74 -43.09 3.44
N GLY A 314 -1.68 -42.91 2.67
CA GLY A 314 -0.92 -43.98 2.04
C GLY A 314 0.47 -44.13 2.63
N ASP A 315 1.12 -43.00 2.86
CA ASP A 315 2.44 -42.92 3.49
C ASP A 315 2.39 -42.12 4.81
N VAL A 316 3.53 -41.73 5.38
CA VAL A 316 3.54 -40.99 6.67
C VAL A 316 3.34 -39.49 6.49
N ALA A 317 3.62 -38.97 5.30
CA ALA A 317 3.41 -37.57 4.98
C ALA A 317 2.01 -37.35 4.40
N GLU A 318 1.50 -36.15 4.60
CA GLU A 318 0.18 -35.75 4.13
C GLU A 318 0.29 -34.48 3.27
N ASP A 319 -0.77 -34.13 2.54
CA ASP A 319 -0.76 -32.99 1.63
C ASP A 319 -0.99 -31.63 2.32
N LEU A 320 -0.13 -31.32 3.31
CA LEU A 320 -0.18 -30.06 4.03
C LEU A 320 0.04 -28.86 3.10
N LEU A 321 0.98 -28.96 2.15
CA LEU A 321 1.30 -27.85 1.25
C LEU A 321 0.16 -27.58 0.26
N GLY A 322 -0.45 -28.63 -0.29
CA GLY A 322 -1.63 -28.52 -1.12
C GLY A 322 -2.82 -27.96 -0.34
N ALA A 323 -3.01 -28.39 0.91
CA ALA A 323 -4.05 -27.85 1.77
C ALA A 323 -3.89 -26.33 1.99
N ILE A 324 -2.68 -25.88 2.34
CA ILE A 324 -2.42 -24.45 2.56
C ILE A 324 -2.59 -23.65 1.26
N ASP A 325 -2.00 -24.09 0.13
CA ASP A 325 -2.10 -23.37 -1.16
C ASP A 325 -3.56 -23.31 -1.64
N ARG A 326 -4.31 -24.40 -1.49
CA ARG A 326 -5.70 -24.48 -1.90
C ARG A 326 -6.60 -23.58 -1.08
N SER A 327 -6.51 -23.61 0.25
CA SER A 327 -7.30 -22.72 1.11
C SER A 327 -6.89 -21.25 0.94
N ALA A 328 -5.60 -20.95 0.76
CA ALA A 328 -5.13 -19.57 0.54
C ALA A 328 -5.58 -18.98 -0.81
N THR A 329 -6.03 -19.83 -1.74
CA THR A 329 -6.51 -19.45 -3.07
C THR A 329 -8.02 -19.62 -3.25
N TRP A 330 -8.76 -19.87 -2.16
CA TRP A 330 -10.22 -19.81 -2.17
C TRP A 330 -10.71 -18.50 -2.79
N SER A 331 -11.62 -18.64 -3.76
CA SER A 331 -12.07 -17.55 -4.64
C SER A 331 -13.59 -17.52 -4.78
N GLY A 332 -14.31 -18.01 -3.77
CA GLY A 332 -15.75 -17.82 -3.66
C GLY A 332 -16.10 -16.33 -3.54
N PRO A 333 -17.39 -15.97 -3.64
CA PRO A 333 -17.82 -14.57 -3.73
C PRO A 333 -17.29 -13.66 -2.62
N ASP A 334 -17.15 -14.19 -1.40
CA ASP A 334 -16.78 -13.43 -0.20
C ASP A 334 -15.57 -14.01 0.54
N ASP A 335 -14.80 -14.89 -0.10
CA ASP A 335 -13.66 -15.55 0.54
C ASP A 335 -12.46 -14.60 0.71
N TRP A 336 -11.86 -14.61 1.90
CA TRP A 336 -10.65 -13.83 2.21
C TRP A 336 -10.79 -12.33 1.94
N THR A 337 -11.97 -11.78 2.22
CA THR A 337 -12.30 -10.36 2.00
C THR A 337 -12.04 -9.49 3.23
N SER A 338 -11.86 -10.09 4.41
CA SER A 338 -11.66 -9.38 5.67
C SER A 338 -10.26 -8.76 5.81
N LEU A 339 -10.11 -7.83 6.77
CA LEU A 339 -8.83 -7.19 7.06
C LEU A 339 -7.89 -8.14 7.83
N ILE A 340 -8.44 -9.04 8.64
CA ILE A 340 -7.67 -9.92 9.51
C ILE A 340 -7.98 -11.37 9.15
N LYS A 341 -6.97 -12.07 8.64
CA LYS A 341 -7.12 -13.41 8.07
C LYS A 341 -6.21 -14.40 8.78
N PHE A 342 -6.81 -15.41 9.36
CA PHE A 342 -6.11 -16.46 10.08
C PHE A 342 -6.37 -17.83 9.49
N MET A 343 -5.32 -18.64 9.44
CA MET A 343 -5.38 -20.04 9.06
C MET A 343 -4.82 -20.90 10.18
N LEU A 344 -5.60 -21.86 10.67
CA LEU A 344 -5.20 -22.83 11.70
C LEU A 344 -5.16 -24.23 11.08
N LEU A 345 -3.98 -24.81 11.01
CA LEU A 345 -3.75 -26.15 10.49
C LEU A 345 -3.55 -27.15 11.64
N PHE A 346 -4.37 -28.20 11.70
CA PHE A 346 -4.25 -29.31 12.66
C PHE A 346 -3.71 -30.54 11.95
N THR A 347 -2.60 -31.11 12.45
CA THR A 347 -2.00 -32.32 11.88
C THR A 347 -1.11 -33.04 12.89
N ASP A 348 -0.90 -34.33 12.68
CA ASP A 348 0.11 -35.13 13.37
C ASP A 348 1.20 -35.69 12.42
N ALA A 349 1.19 -35.25 11.16
CA ALA A 349 2.05 -35.75 10.09
C ALA A 349 2.89 -34.64 9.43
N PRO A 350 4.10 -34.95 8.92
CA PRO A 350 4.89 -34.02 8.13
C PRO A 350 4.28 -33.77 6.75
N ALA A 351 4.69 -32.68 6.09
CA ALA A 351 4.43 -32.51 4.67
C ALA A 351 5.35 -33.42 3.83
N HIS A 352 4.91 -33.78 2.63
CA HIS A 352 5.76 -34.47 1.66
C HIS A 352 7.07 -33.72 1.41
N GLY A 353 8.18 -34.45 1.42
CA GLY A 353 9.55 -33.91 1.33
C GLY A 353 10.22 -33.63 2.69
N PHE A 354 9.48 -33.76 3.79
CA PHE A 354 9.96 -33.36 5.13
C PHE A 354 9.93 -34.48 6.18
N SER A 355 9.52 -35.70 5.83
CA SER A 355 9.51 -36.86 6.73
C SER A 355 10.89 -37.17 7.34
N VAL A 356 10.90 -37.48 8.64
CA VAL A 356 12.11 -37.75 9.42
C VAL A 356 12.38 -39.25 9.40
N ASN A 357 13.41 -39.65 8.64
CA ASN A 357 13.98 -41.01 8.51
C ASN A 357 13.35 -41.92 7.43
N ALA A 358 14.27 -42.51 6.64
CA ALA A 358 14.15 -43.55 5.62
C ALA A 358 13.48 -43.19 4.26
N PRO A 359 14.14 -43.48 3.13
CA PRO A 359 13.72 -43.09 1.77
C PRO A 359 12.47 -43.80 1.21
N ASN A 360 11.76 -44.59 2.03
CA ASN A 360 10.61 -45.41 1.60
C ASN A 360 9.35 -45.17 2.46
N ILE A 361 9.32 -44.07 3.22
CA ILE A 361 8.23 -43.73 4.14
C ILE A 361 7.36 -42.57 3.60
N ASP A 362 7.84 -41.90 2.54
CA ASP A 362 7.17 -40.80 1.85
C ASP A 362 7.33 -41.03 0.34
N ASN A 363 6.22 -41.32 -0.33
CA ASN A 363 6.11 -41.59 -1.76
C ASN A 363 6.54 -40.37 -2.60
N TYR A 364 6.53 -39.18 -1.99
CA TYR A 364 6.84 -37.89 -2.61
C TYR A 364 8.01 -37.15 -1.93
N SER A 365 8.94 -37.90 -1.31
CA SER A 365 10.10 -37.38 -0.56
C SER A 365 11.05 -36.44 -1.32
N VAL A 366 11.01 -36.42 -2.65
CA VAL A 366 11.87 -35.56 -3.48
C VAL A 366 11.14 -34.27 -3.89
N ARG A 367 9.85 -34.38 -4.27
CA ARG A 367 9.06 -33.26 -4.77
C ARG A 367 7.57 -33.58 -4.73
N HIS A 368 6.78 -32.57 -4.44
CA HIS A 368 5.34 -32.62 -4.61
C HIS A 368 4.97 -32.78 -6.12
N PRO A 369 4.04 -33.68 -6.50
CA PRO A 369 3.63 -33.94 -7.89
C PRO A 369 3.19 -32.70 -8.69
N SER A 370 2.40 -31.82 -8.06
CA SER A 370 1.97 -30.53 -8.63
C SER A 370 3.05 -29.45 -8.65
N GLY A 371 4.29 -29.76 -8.25
CA GLY A 371 5.40 -28.79 -8.17
C GLY A 371 5.25 -27.76 -7.04
N LEU A 372 4.42 -28.04 -6.04
CA LEU A 372 4.26 -27.22 -4.85
C LEU A 372 5.54 -27.25 -4.00
N THR A 373 5.91 -26.09 -3.48
CA THR A 373 7.10 -25.86 -2.65
C THR A 373 6.72 -24.97 -1.48
N THR A 374 7.53 -25.00 -0.42
CA THR A 374 7.36 -24.09 0.73
C THR A 374 7.49 -22.62 0.33
N ASP A 375 8.31 -22.30 -0.68
CA ASP A 375 8.39 -20.96 -1.28
C ASP A 375 7.05 -20.55 -1.89
N ARG A 376 6.45 -21.39 -2.75
CA ARG A 376 5.15 -21.09 -3.37
C ARG A 376 4.03 -20.94 -2.33
N VAL A 377 4.00 -21.80 -1.32
CA VAL A 377 3.01 -21.71 -0.24
C VAL A 377 3.18 -20.39 0.54
N SER A 378 4.43 -19.99 0.79
CA SER A 378 4.74 -18.70 1.42
C SER A 378 4.29 -17.53 0.54
N ASP A 379 4.51 -17.60 -0.78
CA ASP A 379 4.02 -16.59 -1.74
C ASP A 379 2.50 -16.46 -1.67
N SER A 380 1.77 -17.59 -1.63
CA SER A 380 0.30 -17.61 -1.55
C SER A 380 -0.22 -17.00 -0.25
N LEU A 381 0.37 -17.34 0.90
CA LEU A 381 0.00 -16.78 2.19
C LEU A 381 0.25 -15.27 2.27
N ILE A 382 1.42 -14.81 1.83
CA ILE A 382 1.80 -13.38 1.87
C ILE A 382 0.95 -12.57 0.90
N LYS A 383 0.71 -13.09 -0.31
CA LYS A 383 -0.13 -12.41 -1.31
C LYS A 383 -1.58 -12.27 -0.83
N SER A 384 -2.09 -13.28 -0.13
CA SER A 384 -3.45 -13.26 0.41
C SER A 384 -3.56 -12.58 1.77
N ASP A 385 -2.45 -12.15 2.36
CA ASP A 385 -2.34 -11.52 3.68
C ASP A 385 -2.88 -12.42 4.82
N ILE A 386 -2.50 -13.70 4.81
CA ILE A 386 -3.00 -14.72 5.75
C ILE A 386 -1.91 -15.11 6.76
N ASP A 387 -2.25 -15.05 8.04
CA ASP A 387 -1.38 -15.52 9.13
C ASP A 387 -1.65 -16.99 9.46
N LEU A 388 -0.63 -17.84 9.33
CA LEU A 388 -0.72 -19.29 9.53
C LEU A 388 -0.25 -19.73 10.92
N PHE A 389 -1.06 -20.57 11.56
CA PHE A 389 -0.77 -21.29 12.80
C PHE A 389 -0.79 -22.80 12.55
N ILE A 390 0.26 -23.51 12.97
CA ILE A 390 0.38 -24.96 12.82
C ILE A 390 0.19 -25.60 14.20
N CYS A 391 -0.94 -26.25 14.43
CA CYS A 391 -1.31 -26.98 15.63
C CYS A 391 -0.87 -28.45 15.50
N SER A 392 0.34 -28.76 15.98
CA SER A 392 0.93 -30.09 15.84
C SER A 392 0.60 -31.02 17.00
N PHE A 393 0.03 -32.19 16.69
CA PHE A 393 -0.17 -33.29 17.64
C PHE A 393 1.03 -34.25 17.70
N ASN A 394 1.97 -34.16 16.77
CA ASN A 394 3.23 -34.89 16.81
C ASN A 394 4.42 -33.96 16.46
N PRO A 395 4.86 -33.12 17.41
CA PRO A 395 5.90 -32.12 17.13
C PRO A 395 7.23 -32.72 16.68
N ALA A 396 7.49 -34.01 16.95
CA ALA A 396 8.71 -34.67 16.49
C ALA A 396 8.66 -34.96 14.98
N ALA A 397 7.49 -35.30 14.45
CA ALA A 397 7.30 -35.56 13.03
C ALA A 397 7.17 -34.26 12.22
N THR A 398 6.47 -33.25 12.75
CA THR A 398 6.16 -32.01 12.03
C THR A 398 7.28 -30.96 12.05
N SER A 399 8.24 -31.03 12.98
CA SER A 399 9.25 -29.98 13.23
C SER A 399 9.96 -29.50 11.97
N ARG A 400 10.35 -30.42 11.07
CA ARG A 400 11.08 -30.05 9.84
C ARG A 400 10.20 -29.27 8.86
N THR A 401 8.92 -29.61 8.77
CA THR A 401 7.94 -28.89 7.95
C THR A 401 7.71 -27.49 8.53
N GLU A 402 7.52 -27.40 9.84
CA GLU A 402 7.32 -26.14 10.58
C GLU A 402 8.51 -25.19 10.41
N GLU A 403 9.73 -25.69 10.63
CA GLU A 403 10.97 -24.91 10.52
C GLU A 403 11.19 -24.40 9.10
N GLU A 404 11.00 -25.24 8.07
CA GLU A 404 11.18 -24.81 6.68
C GLU A 404 10.14 -23.75 6.30
N LEU A 405 8.85 -23.96 6.59
CA LEU A 405 7.81 -22.97 6.32
C LEU A 405 8.09 -21.65 7.05
N ALA A 406 8.44 -21.70 8.34
CA ALA A 406 8.74 -20.51 9.12
C ALA A 406 9.96 -19.75 8.56
N MET A 407 11.04 -20.44 8.19
CA MET A 407 12.22 -19.82 7.59
C MET A 407 11.90 -19.18 6.24
N LYS A 408 11.14 -19.85 5.38
CA LYS A 408 10.77 -19.33 4.05
C LYS A 408 9.85 -18.12 4.15
N TYR A 409 8.87 -18.18 5.04
CA TYR A 409 7.93 -17.08 5.27
C TYR A 409 8.63 -15.85 5.85
N LEU A 410 9.48 -16.03 6.86
CA LEU A 410 10.24 -14.93 7.48
C LEU A 410 11.27 -14.32 6.52
N GLY A 411 11.89 -15.15 5.68
CA GLY A 411 12.87 -14.71 4.67
C GLY A 411 12.27 -14.13 3.39
N HIS A 412 10.94 -14.12 3.24
CA HIS A 412 10.29 -13.70 2.01
C HIS A 412 10.42 -12.18 1.80
N LYS A 413 10.79 -11.78 0.58
CA LYS A 413 11.09 -10.38 0.19
C LYS A 413 9.95 -9.38 0.48
N ASP A 414 8.71 -9.84 0.39
CA ASP A 414 7.50 -9.02 0.55
C ASP A 414 6.94 -9.07 1.99
N ASN A 415 7.58 -9.81 2.91
CA ASN A 415 7.23 -9.84 4.33
C ASN A 415 7.90 -8.66 5.08
N HIS A 416 7.42 -7.45 4.83
CA HIS A 416 7.98 -6.22 5.42
C HIS A 416 7.67 -6.05 6.92
N GLU A 417 6.66 -6.76 7.43
CA GLU A 417 6.16 -6.64 8.80
C GLU A 417 6.78 -7.66 9.77
N GLN A 418 7.74 -8.48 9.32
CA GLN A 418 8.36 -9.55 10.11
C GLN A 418 7.33 -10.52 10.71
N ARG A 419 6.27 -10.83 9.94
CA ARG A 419 5.29 -11.82 10.35
C ARG A 419 5.91 -13.21 10.36
N GLU A 420 5.48 -14.06 11.28
CA GLU A 420 6.02 -15.40 11.49
C GLU A 420 4.91 -16.45 11.46
N ILE A 421 5.19 -17.59 10.85
CA ILE A 421 4.37 -18.79 11.01
C ILE A 421 4.57 -19.32 12.42
N THR A 422 3.48 -19.51 13.15
CA THR A 422 3.54 -19.92 14.56
C THR A 422 3.20 -21.39 14.71
N ALA A 423 4.14 -22.19 15.22
CA ALA A 423 3.90 -23.59 15.58
C ALA A 423 3.43 -23.70 17.04
N ILE A 424 2.30 -24.38 17.25
CA ILE A 424 1.67 -24.62 18.55
C ILE A 424 1.69 -26.13 18.81
N PRO A 425 2.55 -26.63 19.71
CA PRO A 425 2.52 -28.03 20.09
C PRO A 425 1.27 -28.32 20.93
N MET A 426 0.38 -29.16 20.42
CA MET A 426 -0.86 -29.59 21.09
C MET A 426 -0.60 -30.68 22.14
N ILE A 427 0.56 -31.34 22.05
CA ILE A 427 1.06 -32.34 22.99
C ILE A 427 2.47 -31.94 23.45
N PRO A 428 2.83 -32.10 24.74
CA PRO A 428 4.19 -31.81 25.20
C PRO A 428 5.23 -32.61 24.41
N LYS A 429 6.31 -31.95 23.98
CA LYS A 429 7.49 -32.63 23.42
C LYS A 429 8.03 -33.60 24.47
N THR A 430 7.81 -34.91 24.28
CA THR A 430 8.37 -35.94 25.16
C THR A 430 9.88 -35.96 24.96
N GLN A 431 10.66 -35.77 26.03
CA GLN A 431 12.13 -35.68 26.04
C GLN A 431 12.86 -37.01 25.69
N SER A 432 12.25 -37.94 24.97
CA SER A 432 12.75 -39.33 24.86
C SER A 432 13.01 -39.85 23.44
N GLN A 433 13.36 -38.98 22.49
CA GLN A 433 13.83 -39.43 21.16
C GLN A 433 15.07 -38.66 20.65
N SER A 434 15.87 -38.08 21.56
CA SER A 434 17.17 -37.47 21.24
C SER A 434 18.38 -38.26 21.76
N GLU A 435 18.19 -39.49 22.24
CA GLU A 435 19.30 -40.39 22.62
C GLU A 435 19.02 -41.80 22.09
N GLY A 436 19.45 -42.05 20.86
CA GLY A 436 19.29 -43.36 20.21
C GLY A 436 20.14 -43.51 18.95
N ALA A 437 21.30 -42.86 18.87
CA ALA A 437 22.26 -43.09 17.78
C ALA A 437 23.69 -42.66 18.15
N LEU A 438 24.14 -42.91 19.39
CA LEU A 438 25.56 -42.90 19.76
C LEU A 438 25.78 -43.95 20.86
N GLY A 439 25.94 -45.21 20.45
CA GLY A 439 26.31 -46.30 21.36
C GLY A 439 25.86 -47.67 20.85
N GLY A 440 26.75 -48.37 20.15
CA GLY A 440 26.56 -49.73 19.62
C GLY A 440 27.47 -50.02 18.47
#